data_AF-A0A3C2AQ81-F1
#
_entry.id   AF-A0A3C2AQ81-F1
#
_cell.length_a   1.000
_cell.length_b   1.000
_cell.length_c   1.000
_cell.angle_alpha   90.00
_cell.angle_beta   90.00
_cell.angle_gamma   90.00
#
_symmetry.space_group_name_H-M   'P 1'
#
loop_
_entity.id
_entity.type
_entity.pdbx_description
1 polymer ?
#
loop_
_entity_poly.entity_id
_entity_poly.type
_entity_poly.pdbx_seq_one_letter_code
_entity_poly.pdbx_strand_id
1 'polypeptide(L)'
;MKILYLVRHAKSSWAIEDIADKDRPLKGRGIRDAHLISTYFGKTMNELMNIRLCSSSATRALHTALIFAQNFGIPAGQIRLVDELYHCAWEDIHEEVKRTEDEVDILFLFAHNPSITEYVNEITNAGIKNVPTTGVTGIGFDSNRWSTIPKQGKCMLFEYPKRFK
;
A
#
# COMPACT_ATOMS: atom_id res chain seq x y z
N MET A 1 10.25 -0.51 16.59
CA MET A 1 8.91 -0.77 16.02
C MET A 1 8.94 -0.44 14.54
N LYS A 2 8.35 -1.28 13.69
CA LYS A 2 8.18 -1.04 12.24
C LYS A 2 6.71 -1.03 11.87
N ILE A 3 6.31 -0.17 10.93
CA ILE A 3 4.91 -0.03 10.52
C ILE A 3 4.79 -0.24 9.01
N LEU A 4 3.98 -1.22 8.61
CA LEU A 4 3.60 -1.46 7.22
C LEU A 4 2.21 -0.90 6.94
N TYR A 5 2.09 -0.01 5.98
CA TYR A 5 0.82 0.37 5.36
C TYR A 5 0.67 -0.33 4.02
N LEU A 6 -0.23 -1.31 3.97
CA LEU A 6 -0.55 -2.04 2.76
C LEU A 6 -1.75 -1.37 2.08
N VAL A 7 -1.52 -0.85 0.88
CA VAL A 7 -2.48 -0.06 0.12
C VAL A 7 -2.93 -0.82 -1.11
N ARG A 8 -4.22 -1.15 -1.20
CA ARG A 8 -4.78 -1.62 -2.47
C ARG A 8 -4.90 -0.44 -3.43
N HIS A 9 -4.43 -0.62 -4.66
CA HIS A 9 -4.53 0.40 -5.69
C HIS A 9 -5.94 1.02 -5.79
N ALA A 10 -6.01 2.28 -6.19
CA ALA A 10 -7.25 2.99 -6.38
C ALA A 10 -8.06 2.44 -7.57
N LYS A 11 -9.35 2.77 -7.63
CA LYS A 11 -10.26 2.21 -8.64
C LYS A 11 -9.75 2.49 -10.06
N SER A 12 -9.48 1.44 -10.82
CA SER A 12 -9.02 1.49 -12.21
C SER A 12 -10.15 1.53 -13.23
N SER A 13 -9.81 1.93 -14.45
CA SER A 13 -10.69 2.04 -15.61
C SER A 13 -10.61 0.83 -16.52
N TRP A 14 -11.67 0.64 -17.30
CA TRP A 14 -11.80 -0.31 -18.41
C TRP A 14 -12.33 0.41 -19.66
N ALA A 15 -12.26 1.74 -19.68
CA ALA A 15 -12.89 2.56 -20.73
C ALA A 15 -12.05 2.63 -22.02
N ILE A 16 -10.81 2.14 -22.01
CA ILE A 16 -9.94 2.08 -23.17
C ILE A 16 -10.01 0.66 -23.70
N GLU A 17 -10.43 0.50 -24.94
CA GLU A 17 -10.47 -0.79 -25.62
C GLU A 17 -9.05 -1.32 -25.86
N ASP A 18 -8.88 -2.64 -25.82
CA ASP A 18 -7.61 -3.36 -26.05
C ASP A 18 -6.41 -2.96 -25.18
N ILE A 19 -6.64 -2.26 -24.08
CA ILE A 19 -5.58 -1.95 -23.12
C ILE A 19 -5.16 -3.19 -22.32
N ALA A 20 -3.86 -3.44 -22.22
CA ALA A 20 -3.32 -4.49 -21.36
C ALA A 20 -3.69 -4.22 -19.89
N ASP A 21 -3.93 -5.28 -19.10
CA ASP A 21 -4.36 -5.10 -17.70
C ASP A 21 -3.37 -4.24 -16.89
N LYS A 22 -2.06 -4.46 -17.07
CA LYS A 22 -0.99 -3.74 -16.39
C LYS A 22 -1.03 -2.22 -16.65
N ASP A 23 -1.54 -1.82 -17.82
CA ASP A 23 -1.53 -0.43 -18.29
C ASP A 23 -2.83 0.33 -17.97
N ARG A 24 -3.81 -0.34 -17.37
CA ARG A 24 -5.10 0.27 -17.05
C ARG A 24 -4.95 1.50 -16.14
N PRO A 25 -5.48 2.67 -16.55
CA PRO A 25 -5.38 3.88 -15.76
C PRO A 25 -6.38 3.89 -14.60
N LEU A 26 -6.25 4.87 -13.70
CA LEU A 26 -7.25 5.14 -12.67
C LEU A 26 -8.52 5.74 -13.26
N LYS A 27 -9.69 5.45 -12.65
CA LYS A 27 -10.92 6.22 -12.88
C LYS A 27 -10.87 7.52 -12.09
N GLY A 28 -11.60 8.54 -12.55
CA GLY A 28 -11.69 9.83 -11.83
C GLY A 28 -12.14 9.70 -10.37
N ARG A 29 -13.03 8.76 -10.06
CA ARG A 29 -13.36 8.44 -8.65
C ARG A 29 -12.17 7.84 -7.89
N GLY A 30 -11.38 6.97 -8.52
CA GLY A 30 -10.20 6.37 -7.90
C GLY A 30 -9.16 7.43 -7.53
N ILE A 31 -8.93 8.41 -8.42
CA ILE A 31 -8.05 9.56 -8.15
C ILE A 31 -8.53 10.35 -6.93
N ARG A 32 -9.83 10.71 -6.88
CA ARG A 32 -10.41 11.42 -5.72
C ARG A 32 -10.30 10.61 -4.42
N ASP A 33 -10.63 9.32 -4.48
CA ASP A 33 -10.56 8.43 -3.32
C ASP A 33 -9.09 8.31 -2.84
N ALA A 34 -8.09 8.28 -3.74
CA ALA A 34 -6.67 8.28 -3.40
C ALA A 34 -6.21 9.57 -2.71
N HIS A 35 -6.60 10.74 -3.22
CA HIS A 35 -6.31 12.02 -2.54
C HIS A 35 -6.96 12.11 -1.16
N LEU A 36 -8.22 11.67 -1.03
CA LEU A 36 -8.94 11.67 0.25
C LEU A 36 -8.18 10.89 1.32
N ILE A 37 -7.80 9.65 1.00
CA ILE A 37 -7.12 8.76 1.95
C ILE A 37 -5.71 9.26 2.24
N SER A 38 -4.91 9.58 1.23
CA SER A 38 -3.54 10.05 1.46
C SER A 38 -3.49 11.39 2.19
N THR A 39 -4.43 12.31 1.97
CA THR A 39 -4.50 13.56 2.75
C THR A 39 -4.78 13.29 4.22
N TYR A 40 -5.66 12.33 4.54
CA TYR A 40 -5.92 11.91 5.91
C TYR A 40 -4.65 11.36 6.59
N PHE A 41 -3.91 10.51 5.89
CA PHE A 41 -2.65 9.94 6.38
C PHE A 41 -1.56 11.01 6.54
N GLY A 42 -1.40 11.92 5.59
CA GLY A 42 -0.40 13.00 5.66
C GLY A 42 -0.62 13.94 6.84
N LYS A 43 -1.86 14.14 7.28
CA LYS A 43 -2.18 14.95 8.48
C LYS A 43 -1.96 14.23 9.81
N THR A 44 -1.91 12.92 9.80
CA THR A 44 -1.83 12.10 11.02
C THR A 44 -0.45 11.48 11.25
N MET A 45 0.43 11.53 10.25
CA MET A 45 1.80 11.05 10.38
C MET A 45 2.70 12.00 11.13
N ASN A 46 3.66 11.41 11.85
CA ASN A 46 4.77 12.13 12.46
C ASN A 46 5.84 12.38 11.39
N GLU A 47 6.19 13.65 11.18
CA GLU A 47 7.21 14.11 10.21
C GLU A 47 8.62 13.58 10.50
N LEU A 48 8.87 13.08 11.73
CA LEU A 48 10.18 12.54 12.14
C LEU A 48 10.43 11.09 11.69
N MET A 49 9.43 10.40 11.14
CA MET A 49 9.55 8.99 10.77
C MET A 49 10.09 8.84 9.34
N ASN A 50 11.03 7.93 9.13
CA ASN A 50 11.54 7.64 7.80
C ASN A 50 10.52 6.82 6.99
N ILE A 51 9.95 7.42 5.95
CA ILE A 51 8.92 6.81 5.11
C ILE A 51 9.52 6.31 3.79
N ARG A 52 9.22 5.06 3.42
CA ARG A 52 9.51 4.50 2.08
C ARG A 52 8.20 4.16 1.37
N LEU A 53 8.13 4.48 0.07
CA LEU A 53 7.03 4.07 -0.81
C LEU A 53 7.54 3.04 -1.81
N CYS A 54 6.89 1.88 -1.83
CA CYS A 54 7.13 0.80 -2.79
C CYS A 54 5.84 0.49 -3.54
N SER A 55 5.89 0.37 -4.87
CA SER A 55 4.69 0.12 -5.67
C SER A 55 4.90 -1.02 -6.65
N SER A 56 3.85 -1.83 -6.85
CA SER A 56 3.68 -2.60 -8.07
C SER A 56 3.82 -1.69 -9.28
N SER A 57 4.49 -2.19 -10.32
CA SER A 57 4.70 -1.47 -11.58
C SER A 57 3.45 -1.32 -12.45
N ALA A 58 2.32 -1.94 -12.09
CA ALA A 58 1.07 -1.72 -12.78
C ALA A 58 0.64 -0.24 -12.67
N THR A 59 0.21 0.35 -13.79
CA THR A 59 -0.10 1.78 -13.92
C THR A 59 -1.04 2.29 -12.82
N ARG A 60 -2.08 1.52 -12.49
CA ARG A 60 -3.03 1.84 -11.41
C ARG A 60 -2.40 1.89 -10.02
N ALA A 61 -1.44 1.00 -9.71
CA ALA A 61 -0.76 0.96 -8.42
C ALA A 61 0.23 2.11 -8.33
N LEU A 62 1.08 2.28 -9.35
CA LEU A 62 2.05 3.37 -9.43
C LEU A 62 1.38 4.75 -9.38
N HIS A 63 0.29 4.97 -10.12
CA HIS A 63 -0.44 6.23 -10.07
C HIS A 63 -1.07 6.47 -8.68
N THR A 64 -1.53 5.42 -7.99
CA THR A 64 -1.97 5.55 -6.60
C THR A 64 -0.82 5.97 -5.70
N ALA A 65 0.36 5.35 -5.85
CA ALA A 65 1.56 5.69 -5.09
C ALA A 65 2.04 7.13 -5.34
N LEU A 66 1.98 7.60 -6.59
CA LEU A 66 2.32 8.98 -6.96
C LEU A 66 1.42 10.00 -6.28
N ILE A 67 0.12 9.73 -6.19
CA ILE A 67 -0.83 10.60 -5.46
C ILE A 67 -0.49 10.65 -3.96
N PHE A 68 -0.14 9.50 -3.37
CA PHE A 68 0.29 9.44 -1.97
C PHE A 68 1.60 10.20 -1.76
N ALA A 69 2.59 9.98 -2.63
CA ALA A 69 3.88 10.67 -2.58
C ALA A 69 3.71 12.18 -2.66
N GLN A 70 2.88 12.66 -3.59
CA GLN A 70 2.56 14.09 -3.73
C GLN A 70 1.99 14.67 -2.42
N ASN A 71 1.01 14.00 -1.81
CA ASN A 71 0.37 14.50 -0.58
C ASN A 71 1.26 14.35 0.66
N PHE A 72 2.27 13.48 0.61
CA PHE A 72 3.29 13.33 1.65
C PHE A 72 4.51 14.24 1.43
N GLY A 73 4.58 14.98 0.32
CA GLY A 73 5.75 15.79 -0.03
C GLY A 73 6.99 14.95 -0.42
N ILE A 74 6.81 13.68 -0.76
CA ILE A 74 7.88 12.75 -1.15
C ILE A 74 8.10 12.84 -2.66
N PRO A 75 9.35 13.07 -3.13
CA PRO A 75 9.64 13.13 -4.57
C PRO A 75 9.27 11.82 -5.28
N ALA A 76 8.65 11.93 -6.46
CA ALA A 76 8.24 10.77 -7.25
C ALA A 76 9.39 9.78 -7.54
N GLY A 77 10.62 10.29 -7.72
CA GLY A 77 11.82 9.47 -7.95
C GLY A 77 12.25 8.61 -6.76
N GLN A 78 11.67 8.80 -5.57
CA GLN A 78 11.93 7.96 -4.39
C GLN A 78 10.96 6.78 -4.26
N ILE A 79 9.96 6.69 -5.15
CA ILE A 79 9.07 5.52 -5.19
C ILE A 79 9.86 4.35 -5.78
N ARG A 80 10.04 3.28 -5.02
CA ARG A 80 10.65 2.05 -5.51
C ARG A 80 9.62 1.22 -6.26
N LEU A 81 9.90 0.90 -7.52
CA LEU A 81 9.09 -0.03 -8.30
C LEU A 81 9.50 -1.47 -8.01
N VAL A 82 8.51 -2.34 -7.89
CA VAL A 82 8.70 -3.78 -7.67
C VAL A 82 7.74 -4.50 -8.63
N ASP A 83 8.28 -5.06 -9.70
CA ASP A 83 7.49 -5.76 -10.73
C ASP A 83 6.78 -6.99 -10.16
N GLU A 84 7.45 -7.67 -9.23
CA GLU A 84 7.00 -8.88 -8.56
C GLU A 84 5.71 -8.69 -7.79
N LEU A 85 5.34 -7.46 -7.41
CA LEU A 85 4.06 -7.17 -6.73
C LEU A 85 2.84 -7.20 -7.66
N TYR A 86 3.03 -7.38 -8.97
CA TYR A 86 1.93 -7.55 -9.93
C TYR A 86 1.57 -9.03 -10.08
N HIS A 87 0.35 -9.42 -9.67
CA HIS A 87 -0.10 -10.83 -9.61
C HIS A 87 0.78 -11.73 -8.74
N CYS A 88 1.14 -11.25 -7.55
CA CYS A 88 1.96 -11.97 -6.58
C CYS A 88 1.13 -12.80 -5.62
N ALA A 89 1.74 -13.76 -4.92
CA ALA A 89 1.17 -14.36 -3.74
C ALA A 89 1.38 -13.47 -2.50
N TRP A 90 0.74 -13.77 -1.38
CA TRP A 90 0.95 -12.98 -0.15
C TRP A 90 2.36 -13.19 0.42
N GLU A 91 3.00 -14.34 0.17
CA GLU A 91 4.37 -14.63 0.56
C GLU A 91 5.37 -13.70 -0.13
N ASP A 92 5.12 -13.36 -1.41
CA ASP A 92 5.96 -12.41 -2.16
C ASP A 92 5.89 -11.01 -1.54
N ILE A 93 4.69 -10.59 -1.07
CA ILE A 93 4.54 -9.36 -0.29
C ILE A 93 5.39 -9.44 0.98
N HIS A 94 5.37 -10.58 1.68
CA HIS A 94 6.13 -10.73 2.93
C HIS A 94 7.64 -10.62 2.72
N GLU A 95 8.16 -11.29 1.69
CA GLU A 95 9.58 -11.23 1.37
C GLU A 95 9.99 -9.82 0.90
N GLU A 96 9.14 -9.13 0.15
CA GLU A 96 9.40 -7.75 -0.24
C GLU A 96 9.40 -6.79 0.96
N VAL A 97 8.48 -6.96 1.91
CA VAL A 97 8.47 -6.19 3.16
C VAL A 97 9.77 -6.41 3.93
N LYS A 98 10.24 -7.65 4.06
CA LYS A 98 11.48 -8.01 4.76
C LYS A 98 12.75 -7.47 4.10
N ARG A 99 12.71 -7.12 2.81
CA ARG A 99 13.85 -6.51 2.07
C ARG A 99 14.03 -5.02 2.34
N THR A 100 13.10 -4.40 3.06
CA THR A 100 13.16 -2.97 3.38
C THR A 100 14.34 -2.68 4.32
N GLU A 101 15.00 -1.55 4.12
CA GLU A 101 16.17 -1.13 4.90
C GLU A 101 15.77 -0.80 6.35
N ASP A 102 16.62 -1.15 7.32
CA ASP A 102 16.31 -1.04 8.75
C ASP A 102 16.17 0.43 9.21
N GLU A 103 16.64 1.41 8.44
CA GLU A 103 16.46 2.84 8.69
C GLU A 103 15.04 3.33 8.37
N VAL A 104 14.26 2.58 7.58
CA VAL A 104 12.87 2.90 7.26
C VAL A 104 12.00 2.54 8.46
N ASP A 105 11.21 3.48 8.96
CA ASP A 105 10.28 3.23 10.06
C ASP A 105 8.89 2.81 9.55
N ILE A 106 8.49 3.42 8.42
CA ILE A 106 7.18 3.26 7.82
C ILE A 106 7.33 2.87 6.35
N LEU A 107 6.80 1.71 5.99
CA LEU A 107 6.71 1.25 4.61
C LEU A 107 5.28 1.39 4.09
N PHE A 108 5.10 2.16 3.02
CA PHE A 108 3.89 2.12 2.19
C PHE A 108 4.10 1.17 1.02
N LEU A 109 3.28 0.12 0.93
CA LEU A 109 3.34 -0.86 -0.15
C LEU A 109 2.03 -0.84 -0.97
N PHE A 110 2.12 -0.50 -2.26
CA PHE A 110 0.97 -0.41 -3.16
C PHE A 110 0.87 -1.66 -4.04
N ALA A 111 -0.16 -2.47 -3.82
CA ALA A 111 -0.33 -3.76 -4.51
C ALA A 111 -1.81 -4.06 -4.83
N HIS A 112 -2.11 -5.34 -5.08
CA HIS A 112 -3.39 -5.81 -5.60
C HIS A 112 -4.04 -6.85 -4.67
N ASN A 113 -5.36 -6.99 -4.78
CA ASN A 113 -6.05 -8.16 -4.24
C ASN A 113 -5.95 -9.33 -5.24
N PRO A 114 -6.01 -10.59 -4.77
CA PRO A 114 -6.37 -11.01 -3.40
C PRO A 114 -5.22 -10.93 -2.38
N SER A 115 -3.97 -10.89 -2.84
CA SER A 115 -2.74 -11.02 -2.05
C SER A 115 -2.65 -10.07 -0.86
N ILE A 116 -3.13 -8.82 -1.02
CA ILE A 116 -3.21 -7.87 0.09
C ILE A 116 -4.12 -8.36 1.23
N THR A 117 -5.30 -8.88 0.87
CA THR A 117 -6.27 -9.32 1.88
C THR A 117 -5.78 -10.58 2.58
N GLU A 118 -5.17 -11.49 1.82
CA GLU A 118 -4.52 -12.69 2.35
C GLU A 118 -3.37 -12.32 3.30
N TYR A 119 -2.44 -11.47 2.86
CA TYR A 119 -1.32 -11.02 3.68
C TYR A 119 -1.77 -10.46 5.03
N VAL A 120 -2.78 -9.59 5.03
CA VAL A 120 -3.29 -9.00 6.28
C VAL A 120 -3.81 -10.07 7.23
N ASN A 121 -4.53 -11.08 6.72
CA ASN A 121 -5.12 -12.13 7.54
C ASN A 121 -4.11 -13.22 7.96
N GLU A 122 -3.05 -13.43 7.19
CA GLU A 122 -1.97 -14.36 7.54
C GLU A 122 -1.03 -13.77 8.59
N ILE A 123 -0.74 -12.46 8.49
CA ILE A 123 0.18 -11.78 9.39
C ILE A 123 -0.52 -11.26 10.65
N THR A 124 -1.84 -11.11 10.61
CA THR A 124 -2.65 -10.55 11.71
C THR A 124 -3.97 -11.30 11.87
N ASN A 125 -4.61 -11.23 13.05
CA ASN A 125 -5.93 -11.84 13.26
C ASN A 125 -7.10 -10.93 12.85
N ALA A 126 -6.94 -10.10 11.82
CA ALA A 126 -7.92 -9.05 11.49
C ALA A 126 -9.23 -9.58 10.86
N GLY A 127 -9.23 -10.78 10.25
CA GLY A 127 -10.43 -11.39 9.67
C GLY A 127 -11.10 -10.55 8.57
N ILE A 128 -10.31 -9.82 7.79
CA ILE A 128 -10.80 -8.92 6.75
C ILE A 128 -11.26 -9.74 5.53
N LYS A 129 -12.54 -9.62 5.17
CA LYS A 129 -13.09 -10.34 4.00
C LYS A 129 -12.55 -9.83 2.66
N ASN A 130 -12.33 -8.52 2.54
CA ASN A 130 -11.78 -7.90 1.32
C ASN A 130 -11.33 -6.47 1.63
N VAL A 131 -10.07 -6.14 1.31
CA VAL A 131 -9.59 -4.75 1.25
C VAL A 131 -10.14 -4.08 -0.02
N PRO A 132 -10.99 -3.04 0.07
CA PRO A 132 -11.54 -2.36 -1.11
C PRO A 132 -10.47 -1.53 -1.84
N THR A 133 -10.76 -1.04 -3.05
CA THR A 133 -9.83 -0.12 -3.75
C THR A 133 -9.57 1.13 -2.93
N THR A 134 -8.31 1.56 -2.87
CA THR A 134 -7.83 2.59 -1.94
C THR A 134 -8.03 2.25 -0.46
N GLY A 135 -8.24 0.98 -0.13
CA GLY A 135 -8.18 0.51 1.25
C GLY A 135 -6.74 0.45 1.74
N VAL A 136 -6.52 0.87 2.97
CA VAL A 136 -5.23 0.89 3.65
C VAL A 136 -5.35 0.09 4.94
N THR A 137 -4.51 -0.93 5.09
CA THR A 137 -4.33 -1.63 6.36
C THR A 137 -2.98 -1.25 6.95
N GLY A 138 -2.97 -0.80 8.20
CA GLY A 138 -1.74 -0.55 8.96
C GLY A 138 -1.42 -1.74 9.85
N ILE A 139 -0.20 -2.28 9.74
CA ILE A 139 0.29 -3.39 10.53
C ILE A 139 1.54 -2.94 11.28
N GLY A 140 1.50 -3.04 12.61
CA GLY A 140 2.63 -2.77 13.48
C GLY A 140 3.38 -4.05 13.82
N PHE A 141 4.70 -4.00 13.74
CA PHE A 141 5.60 -5.07 14.14
C PHE A 141 6.44 -4.63 15.35
N ASP A 142 6.45 -5.46 16.39
CA ASP A 142 7.36 -5.31 17.51
C ASP A 142 8.76 -5.85 17.13
N SER A 143 9.38 -5.14 16.19
CA SER A 143 10.73 -5.40 15.70
C SER A 143 11.41 -4.07 15.39
N ASN A 144 12.74 -4.08 15.42
CA ASN A 144 13.57 -2.96 14.94
C ASN A 144 14.21 -3.25 13.58
N ARG A 145 14.03 -4.46 13.03
CA ARG A 145 14.54 -4.85 11.72
C ARG A 145 13.43 -5.41 10.84
N TRP A 146 13.41 -5.02 9.57
CA TRP A 146 12.42 -5.53 8.62
C TRP A 146 12.67 -6.99 8.28
N SER A 147 13.93 -7.38 8.13
CA SER A 147 14.35 -8.75 7.80
C SER A 147 13.90 -9.82 8.80
N THR A 148 13.63 -9.43 10.05
CA THR A 148 13.26 -10.34 11.15
C THR A 148 11.86 -10.06 11.71
N ILE A 149 10.99 -9.36 10.98
CA ILE A 149 9.62 -9.16 11.45
C ILE A 149 8.91 -10.51 11.65
N PRO A 150 8.14 -10.68 12.74
CA PRO A 150 7.40 -11.91 12.97
C PRO A 150 6.21 -12.02 12.00
N LYS A 151 5.70 -13.25 11.80
CA LYS A 151 4.40 -13.49 11.14
C LYS A 151 3.21 -13.22 12.08
N GLN A 152 3.40 -12.31 13.03
CA GLN A 152 2.45 -11.95 14.08
C GLN A 152 2.48 -10.43 14.27
N GLY A 153 2.03 -9.71 13.26
CA GLY A 153 1.83 -8.28 13.32
C GLY A 153 0.51 -7.92 14.00
N LYS A 154 0.44 -6.69 14.54
CA LYS A 154 -0.80 -6.12 15.06
C LYS A 154 -1.47 -5.27 13.98
N CYS A 155 -2.70 -5.60 13.60
CA CYS A 155 -3.51 -4.71 12.78
C CYS A 155 -3.85 -3.45 13.60
N MET A 156 -3.25 -2.32 13.22
CA MET A 156 -3.39 -1.03 13.90
C MET A 156 -4.60 -0.26 13.37
N LEU A 157 -4.86 -0.36 12.06
CA LEU A 157 -5.97 0.31 11.41
C LEU A 157 -6.39 -0.39 10.12
N PHE A 158 -7.62 -0.11 9.71
CA PHE A 158 -8.16 -0.48 8.41
C PHE A 158 -9.07 0.63 7.91
N GLU A 159 -8.54 1.48 7.03
CA GLU A 159 -9.21 2.66 6.51
C GLU A 159 -9.52 2.53 5.03
N TYR A 160 -10.65 3.08 4.60
CA TYR A 160 -11.08 3.04 3.20
C TYR A 160 -12.05 4.17 2.88
N PRO A 161 -12.19 4.59 1.60
CA PRO A 161 -12.87 5.84 1.25
C PRO A 161 -14.31 6.01 1.75
N LYS A 162 -15.05 4.91 1.95
CA LYS A 162 -16.43 4.95 2.46
C LYS A 162 -16.52 5.28 3.96
N ARG A 163 -15.44 5.17 4.74
CA ARG A 163 -15.41 5.57 6.16
C ARG A 163 -15.33 7.09 6.37
N PHE A 164 -15.03 7.83 5.29
CA PHE A 164 -14.82 9.28 5.29
C PHE A 164 -15.98 10.04 4.61
N LYS A 165 -17.10 9.37 4.35
CA LYS A 165 -18.28 9.92 3.64
C LYS A 165 -19.53 9.68 4.47
#